data_AF-A0A453M940-F1
#
_entry.id   AF-A0A453M940-F1
#
_cell.length_a   1.000
_cell.length_b   1.000
_cell.length_c   1.000
_cell.angle_alpha   90.00
_cell.angle_beta   90.00
_cell.angle_gamma   90.00
#
_symmetry.space_group_name_H-M   'P 1'
#
loop_
_entity.id
_entity.type
_entity.pdbx_description
1 polymer ?
#
loop_
_entity_poly.entity_id
_entity_poly.type
_entity_poly.pdbx_seq_one_letter_code
_entity_poly.pdbx_strand_id
1 'polypeptide(L)'
;MAEAVNALAARTAADAGSGAKQQQAREAVVALLLMVNEAARFQTVSGFVAGLMHPRAAKNKGTITGEMKAQVNGWQDLSAALLKTDKKSAPEGPATFTAFDKMGVKTADQAAATLGILLFVAVEGGTARDKALQLFRGTPNY
;
A
#
# COMPACT_ATOMS: atom_id res chain seq x y z
N MET A 1 -10.70 -14.24 2.32
CA MET A 1 -9.64 -14.72 1.41
C MET A 1 -10.01 -16.03 0.71
N ALA A 2 -10.24 -17.13 1.43
CA ALA A 2 -10.48 -18.45 0.81
C ALA A 2 -11.62 -18.45 -0.24
N GLU A 3 -12.76 -17.83 0.07
CA GLU A 3 -13.88 -17.70 -0.87
C GLU A 3 -13.49 -16.93 -2.14
N ALA A 4 -12.69 -15.87 -2.02
CA ALA A 4 -12.20 -15.09 -3.15
C ALA A 4 -11.23 -15.89 -4.03
N VAL A 5 -10.31 -16.65 -3.41
CA VAL A 5 -9.40 -17.56 -4.11
C VAL A 5 -10.21 -18.60 -4.90
N ASN A 6 -11.15 -19.27 -4.24
CA ASN A 6 -11.98 -20.30 -4.89
C ASN A 6 -12.82 -19.72 -6.03
N ALA A 7 -13.43 -18.55 -5.85
CA ALA A 7 -14.25 -17.91 -6.86
C ALA A 7 -13.46 -17.54 -8.14
N LEU A 8 -12.22 -17.06 -7.98
CA LEU A 8 -11.38 -16.72 -9.12
C LEU A 8 -10.72 -17.95 -9.75
N ALA A 9 -10.28 -18.92 -8.94
CA ALA A 9 -9.66 -20.15 -9.41
C ALA A 9 -10.64 -21.02 -10.22
N ALA A 10 -11.92 -21.03 -9.84
CA ALA A 10 -12.96 -21.78 -10.53
C ALA A 10 -13.60 -21.02 -11.71
N ARG A 11 -13.21 -19.77 -11.97
CA ARG A 11 -13.82 -18.95 -13.02
C ARG A 11 -13.46 -19.48 -14.40
N THR A 12 -14.45 -19.58 -15.27
CA THR A 12 -14.31 -20.03 -16.66
C THR A 12 -14.66 -18.92 -17.65
N ALA A 13 -14.37 -19.12 -18.93
CA ALA A 13 -14.71 -18.15 -19.98
C ALA A 13 -16.24 -17.93 -20.10
N ALA A 14 -17.05 -18.96 -19.83
CA ALA A 14 -18.51 -18.86 -19.87
C ALA A 14 -19.08 -17.90 -18.82
N ASP A 15 -18.37 -17.70 -17.70
CA ASP A 15 -18.78 -16.78 -16.64
C ASP A 15 -18.73 -15.30 -17.07
N ALA A 16 -18.05 -14.99 -18.19
CA ALA A 16 -17.90 -13.62 -18.68
C ALA A 16 -19.25 -12.95 -19.03
N GLY A 17 -20.21 -13.73 -19.55
CA GLY A 17 -21.54 -13.23 -19.91
C GLY A 17 -22.51 -13.09 -18.73
N SER A 18 -22.15 -13.56 -17.53
CA SER A 18 -23.04 -13.57 -16.36
C SER A 18 -22.77 -12.37 -15.45
N GLY A 19 -23.75 -11.47 -15.31
CA GLY A 19 -23.64 -10.30 -14.42
C GLY A 19 -23.37 -10.67 -12.97
N ALA A 20 -23.99 -11.74 -12.46
CA ALA A 20 -23.76 -12.24 -11.10
C ALA A 20 -22.32 -12.75 -10.92
N LYS A 21 -21.79 -13.48 -11.90
CA LYS A 21 -20.40 -13.97 -11.87
C LYS A 21 -19.38 -12.84 -12.02
N GLN A 22 -19.72 -11.78 -12.76
CA GLN A 22 -18.91 -10.57 -12.82
C GLN A 22 -18.85 -9.86 -11.46
N GLN A 23 -19.99 -9.76 -10.77
CA GLN A 23 -20.02 -9.16 -9.44
C GLN A 23 -19.22 -9.98 -8.43
N GLN A 24 -19.40 -11.30 -8.41
CA GLN A 24 -18.62 -12.19 -7.55
C GLN A 24 -17.12 -12.05 -7.78
N ALA A 25 -16.68 -11.95 -9.04
CA ALA A 25 -15.26 -11.75 -9.34
C ALA A 25 -14.74 -10.38 -8.93
N ARG A 26 -15.53 -9.30 -9.08
CA ARG A 26 -15.14 -7.97 -8.58
C ARG A 26 -14.93 -7.98 -7.07
N GLU A 27 -15.85 -8.56 -6.32
CA GLU A 27 -15.74 -8.69 -4.86
C GLU A 27 -14.53 -9.55 -4.45
N ALA A 28 -14.29 -10.65 -5.16
CA ALA A 28 -13.13 -11.50 -4.92
C ALA A 28 -11.80 -10.76 -5.19
N VAL A 29 -11.71 -10.01 -6.30
CA VAL A 29 -10.53 -9.19 -6.62
C VAL A 29 -10.31 -8.12 -5.56
N VAL A 30 -11.35 -7.40 -5.13
CA VAL A 30 -11.23 -6.39 -4.06
C VAL A 30 -10.72 -7.00 -2.76
N ALA A 31 -11.24 -8.17 -2.38
CA ALA A 31 -10.77 -8.86 -1.17
C ALA A 31 -9.28 -9.22 -1.26
N LEU A 32 -8.81 -9.70 -2.43
CA LEU A 32 -7.40 -10.03 -2.62
C LEU A 32 -6.51 -8.78 -2.72
N LEU A 33 -6.96 -7.71 -3.38
CA LEU A 33 -6.22 -6.45 -3.42
C LEU A 33 -5.95 -5.93 -2.01
N LEU A 34 -6.96 -5.92 -1.13
CA LEU A 34 -6.78 -5.50 0.26
C LEU A 34 -5.87 -6.43 1.06
N MET A 35 -6.11 -7.75 0.98
CA MET A 35 -5.41 -8.72 1.83
C MET A 35 -4.01 -9.09 1.32
N VAL A 36 -3.64 -8.70 0.10
CA VAL A 36 -2.32 -8.99 -0.52
C VAL A 36 -1.61 -7.69 -0.87
N ASN A 37 -2.15 -6.91 -1.82
CA ASN A 37 -1.46 -5.73 -2.34
C ASN A 37 -1.40 -4.61 -1.32
N GLU A 38 -2.53 -4.24 -0.70
CA GLU A 38 -2.54 -3.17 0.30
C GLU A 38 -1.86 -3.60 1.60
N ALA A 39 -1.97 -4.88 1.98
CA ALA A 39 -1.21 -5.43 3.10
C ALA A 39 0.31 -5.36 2.89
N ALA A 40 0.79 -5.56 1.66
CA ALA A 40 2.21 -5.38 1.33
C ALA A 40 2.63 -3.90 1.35
N ARG A 41 1.76 -3.00 0.87
CA ARG A 41 2.04 -1.55 0.84
C ARG A 41 2.00 -0.91 2.22
N PHE A 42 1.17 -1.40 3.13
CA PHE A 42 0.90 -0.77 4.42
C PHE A 42 0.98 -1.76 5.59
N GLN A 43 1.81 -1.43 6.58
CA GLN A 43 1.90 -2.19 7.83
C GLN A 43 0.59 -2.16 8.63
N THR A 44 -0.15 -1.06 8.54
CA THR A 44 -1.48 -0.93 9.18
C THR A 44 -2.47 -1.94 8.63
N VAL A 45 -2.50 -2.14 7.31
CA VAL A 45 -3.41 -3.08 6.63
C VAL A 45 -2.98 -4.52 6.89
N SER A 46 -1.69 -4.84 6.79
CA SER A 46 -1.20 -6.19 7.11
C SER A 46 -1.42 -6.55 8.58
N GLY A 47 -1.18 -5.63 9.51
CA GLY A 47 -1.48 -5.83 10.93
C GLY A 47 -2.97 -6.08 11.19
N PHE A 48 -3.84 -5.31 10.53
CA PHE A 48 -5.30 -5.52 10.60
C PHE A 48 -5.70 -6.90 10.08
N VAL A 49 -5.21 -7.29 8.89
CA VAL A 49 -5.50 -8.60 8.29
C VAL A 49 -4.99 -9.73 9.18
N ALA A 50 -3.77 -9.62 9.70
CA ALA A 50 -3.19 -10.62 10.60
C ALA A 50 -4.02 -10.77 11.88
N GLY A 51 -4.52 -9.66 12.45
CA GLY A 51 -5.41 -9.68 13.61
C GLY A 51 -6.75 -10.40 13.38
N LEU A 52 -7.18 -10.53 12.12
CA LEU A 52 -8.39 -11.30 11.77
C LEU A 52 -8.10 -12.82 11.62
N MET A 53 -6.84 -13.23 11.49
CA MET A 53 -6.44 -14.63 11.28
C MET A 53 -6.27 -15.38 12.62
N HIS A 54 -7.39 -15.68 13.29
CA HIS A 54 -7.38 -16.44 14.54
C HIS A 54 -7.65 -17.94 14.33
N PRO A 55 -6.87 -18.85 14.95
CA PRO A 55 -6.99 -20.29 14.73
C PRO A 55 -8.24 -20.94 15.35
N ARG A 56 -8.88 -20.27 16.31
CA ARG A 56 -10.04 -20.80 17.06
C ARG A 56 -11.35 -20.03 16.85
N ALA A 57 -11.32 -18.95 16.06
CA ALA A 57 -12.50 -18.15 15.80
C ALA A 57 -13.24 -18.70 14.58
N ALA A 58 -14.55 -18.94 14.72
CA ALA A 58 -15.35 -19.65 13.71
C ALA A 58 -15.52 -18.88 12.38
N LYS A 59 -15.24 -17.58 12.35
CA LYS A 59 -15.11 -16.68 11.17
C LYS A 59 -14.99 -15.24 11.68
N ASN A 60 -13.83 -14.61 11.54
CA ASN A 60 -13.69 -13.17 11.81
C ASN A 60 -13.82 -12.38 10.51
N LYS A 61 -14.64 -11.33 10.54
CA LYS A 61 -14.78 -10.35 9.47
C LYS A 61 -14.48 -8.97 10.05
N GLY A 62 -13.92 -8.10 9.23
CA GLY A 62 -13.62 -6.73 9.61
C GLY A 62 -13.59 -5.83 8.38
N THR A 63 -13.84 -4.55 8.61
CA THR A 63 -13.73 -3.50 7.61
C THR A 63 -12.58 -2.59 8.03
N ILE A 64 -11.73 -2.19 7.08
CA ILE A 64 -10.66 -1.23 7.35
C ILE A 64 -11.23 0.10 7.86
N THR A 65 -10.45 0.81 8.68
CA THR A 65 -10.88 2.10 9.24
C THR A 65 -10.85 3.22 8.18
N GLY A 66 -11.37 4.39 8.54
CA GLY A 66 -11.28 5.59 7.71
C GLY A 66 -9.84 6.00 7.41
N GLU A 67 -8.95 5.92 8.40
CA GLU A 67 -7.52 6.23 8.23
C GLU A 67 -6.86 5.25 7.25
N MET A 68 -7.08 3.94 7.43
CA MET A 68 -6.53 2.92 6.51
C MET A 68 -7.03 3.11 5.08
N LYS A 69 -8.30 3.49 4.91
CA LYS A 69 -8.84 3.84 3.59
C LYS A 69 -8.12 5.05 2.98
N ALA A 70 -7.86 6.09 3.77
CA ALA A 70 -7.13 7.26 3.30
C ALA A 70 -5.68 6.91 2.91
N GLN A 71 -5.02 6.05 3.69
CA GLN A 71 -3.68 5.53 3.39
C GLN A 71 -3.67 4.80 2.04
N VAL A 72 -4.55 3.81 1.85
CA VAL A 72 -4.67 3.05 0.59
C VAL A 72 -4.89 3.96 -0.62
N ASN A 73 -5.79 4.94 -0.49
CA ASN A 73 -6.07 5.89 -1.56
C ASN A 73 -4.94 6.90 -1.84
N GLY A 74 -4.00 7.07 -0.90
CA GLY A 74 -2.94 8.06 -0.95
C GLY A 74 -1.53 7.48 -0.83
N TRP A 75 -1.32 6.24 -1.29
CA TRP A 75 -0.01 5.56 -1.18
C TRP A 75 1.15 6.37 -1.77
N GLN A 76 0.93 6.96 -2.95
CA GLN A 76 1.91 7.81 -3.61
C GLN A 76 2.21 9.07 -2.80
N ASP A 77 1.19 9.72 -2.25
CA ASP A 77 1.34 10.97 -1.50
C ASP A 77 2.12 10.75 -0.21
N LEU A 78 1.79 9.69 0.53
CA LEU A 78 2.48 9.34 1.76
C LEU A 78 3.94 8.91 1.49
N SER A 79 4.16 8.14 0.42
CA SER A 79 5.52 7.76 -0.01
C SER A 79 6.35 8.98 -0.39
N ALA A 80 5.78 9.92 -1.16
CA ALA A 80 6.46 11.14 -1.56
C ALA A 80 6.78 12.05 -0.36
N ALA A 81 5.86 12.16 0.60
CA ALA A 81 6.06 12.96 1.80
C ALA A 81 7.22 12.44 2.64
N LEU A 82 7.35 11.11 2.78
CA LEU A 82 8.46 10.50 3.46
C LEU A 82 9.77 10.66 2.68
N LEU A 83 9.79 10.42 1.36
CA LEU A 83 10.99 10.62 0.54
C LEU A 83 11.53 12.06 0.56
N LYS A 84 10.66 13.06 0.76
CA LYS A 84 11.09 14.47 0.88
C LYS A 84 11.94 14.72 2.13
N THR A 85 11.76 13.95 3.21
CA THR A 85 12.55 14.13 4.43
C THR A 85 13.98 13.60 4.28
N ASP A 86 14.22 12.73 3.30
CA ASP A 86 15.56 12.18 2.99
C ASP A 86 16.41 13.12 2.13
N LYS A 87 15.85 14.24 1.66
CA LYS A 87 16.59 15.25 0.92
C LYS A 87 17.73 15.77 1.80
N LYS A 88 18.96 15.73 1.28
CA LYS A 88 20.13 16.29 1.95
C LYS A 88 19.83 17.74 2.37
N SER A 89 20.11 18.04 3.64
CA SER A 89 19.79 19.33 4.26
C SER A 89 20.29 20.50 3.43
N ALA A 90 19.41 21.47 3.20
CA ALA A 90 19.77 22.77 2.65
C ALA A 90 20.40 23.65 3.76
N PRO A 91 21.00 24.80 3.43
CA PRO A 91 21.51 25.74 4.44
C PRO A 91 20.46 26.17 5.48
N GLU A 92 19.17 26.12 5.09
CA GLU A 92 18.02 26.47 5.92
C GLU A 92 17.59 25.35 6.90
N GLY A 93 18.21 24.17 6.82
CA GLY A 93 17.94 23.02 7.69
C GLY A 93 17.41 21.79 6.96
N PRO A 94 17.14 20.69 7.69
CA PRO A 94 16.53 19.48 7.13
C PRO A 94 15.06 19.71 6.77
N ALA A 95 14.58 19.02 5.74
CA ALA A 95 13.17 19.05 5.36
C ALA A 95 12.30 18.44 6.48
N THR A 96 11.20 19.10 6.81
CA THR A 96 10.23 18.62 7.80
C THR A 96 9.10 17.85 7.14
N PHE A 97 8.58 16.85 7.85
CA PHE A 97 7.44 16.06 7.38
C PHE A 97 6.14 16.86 7.50
N THR A 98 5.32 16.88 6.44
CA THR A 98 3.97 17.46 6.47
C THR A 98 2.95 16.40 6.89
N ALA A 99 2.15 16.71 7.92
CA ALA A 99 1.14 15.81 8.45
C ALA A 99 0.00 15.51 7.44
N PHE A 100 -0.53 14.29 7.51
CA PHE A 100 -1.73 13.81 6.83
C PHE A 100 -2.79 13.41 7.86
N ASP A 101 -3.56 14.38 8.36
CA ASP A 101 -4.54 14.16 9.42
C ASP A 101 -5.56 13.07 9.08
N LYS A 102 -6.03 13.02 7.83
CA LYS A 102 -6.98 11.99 7.36
C LYS A 102 -6.41 10.57 7.38
N MET A 103 -5.08 10.44 7.34
CA MET A 103 -4.38 9.15 7.41
C MET A 103 -3.96 8.80 8.85
N GLY A 104 -4.15 9.72 9.81
CA GLY A 104 -3.64 9.57 11.18
C GLY A 104 -2.11 9.67 11.28
N VAL A 105 -1.42 10.25 10.29
CA VAL A 105 0.05 10.30 10.22
C VAL A 105 0.52 11.74 10.38
N LYS A 106 1.22 12.03 11.48
CA LYS A 106 1.68 13.40 11.83
C LYS A 106 3.19 13.58 11.70
N THR A 107 3.96 12.49 11.75
CA THR A 107 5.43 12.53 11.76
C THR A 107 6.03 11.57 10.73
N ALA A 108 7.30 11.77 10.39
CA ALA A 108 8.05 10.85 9.53
C ALA A 108 8.11 9.44 10.12
N ASP A 109 8.30 9.31 11.44
CA ASP A 109 8.31 8.01 12.13
C ASP A 109 6.98 7.28 11.99
N GLN A 110 5.86 8.01 12.10
CA GLN A 110 4.53 7.43 11.88
C GLN A 110 4.32 7.04 10.42
N ALA A 111 4.85 7.80 9.46
CA ALA A 111 4.80 7.44 8.05
C ALA A 111 5.61 6.15 7.77
N ALA A 112 6.82 6.05 8.34
CA ALA A 112 7.67 4.86 8.23
C ALA A 112 7.03 3.62 8.89
N ALA A 113 6.36 3.79 10.04
CA ALA A 113 5.60 2.73 10.68
C ALA A 113 4.29 2.38 9.95
N THR A 114 3.80 3.24 9.06
CA THR A 114 2.58 3.01 8.28
C THR A 114 2.89 2.29 6.96
N LEU A 115 3.98 2.66 6.29
CA LEU A 115 4.38 2.13 4.98
C LEU A 115 5.11 0.80 5.14
N GLY A 116 4.55 -0.28 4.58
CA GLY A 116 5.25 -1.56 4.44
C GLY A 116 6.34 -1.50 3.37
N ILE A 117 6.04 -0.82 2.26
CA ILE A 117 6.99 -0.46 1.21
C ILE A 117 6.59 0.87 0.56
N LEU A 118 7.59 1.68 0.22
CA LEU A 118 7.39 2.95 -0.46
C LEU A 118 7.21 2.74 -1.96
N LEU A 119 6.29 3.50 -2.56
CA LEU A 119 6.32 3.74 -4.00
C LEU A 119 7.47 4.70 -4.30
N PHE A 120 8.30 4.40 -5.30
CA PHE A 120 9.27 5.38 -5.78
C PHE A 120 8.54 6.59 -6.38
N VAL A 121 8.84 7.77 -5.85
CA VAL A 121 8.36 9.06 -6.37
C VAL A 121 9.56 9.98 -6.55
N ALA A 122 9.73 10.53 -7.75
CA ALA A 122 10.74 11.55 -8.00
C ALA A 122 10.31 12.85 -7.31
N VAL A 123 10.93 13.15 -6.17
CA VAL A 123 10.72 14.38 -5.40
C VAL A 123 11.83 15.39 -5.70
N GLU A 124 11.54 16.67 -5.56
CA GLU A 124 12.51 17.73 -5.82
C GLU A 124 13.75 17.60 -4.93
N GLY A 125 14.94 17.51 -5.54
CA GLY A 125 16.20 17.30 -4.82
C GLY A 125 16.42 15.86 -4.32
N GLY A 126 15.52 14.93 -4.66
CA GLY A 126 15.71 13.50 -4.46
C GLY A 126 16.35 12.80 -5.66
N THR A 127 16.37 11.46 -5.63
CA THR A 127 16.89 10.64 -6.74
C THR A 127 15.95 10.68 -7.95
N ALA A 128 16.49 10.98 -9.13
CA ALA A 128 15.76 10.89 -10.39
C ALA A 128 15.48 9.42 -10.78
N ARG A 129 14.47 9.17 -11.62
CA ARG A 129 14.02 7.81 -11.98
C ARG A 129 15.12 6.96 -12.63
N ASP A 130 15.81 7.53 -13.61
CA ASP A 130 16.93 6.91 -14.31
C ASP A 130 18.06 6.56 -13.33
N LYS A 131 18.36 7.47 -12.40
CA LYS A 131 19.36 7.25 -11.37
C LYS A 131 18.96 6.14 -10.40
N ALA A 132 17.70 6.12 -9.95
CA ALA A 132 17.17 5.07 -9.09
C ALA A 132 17.24 3.70 -9.78
N LEU A 133 16.94 3.63 -11.08
CA LEU A 133 17.07 2.41 -11.88
C LEU A 133 18.53 2.00 -12.08
N GLN A 134 19.45 2.96 -12.26
CA GLN A 134 20.89 2.69 -12.34
C GLN A 134 21.39 2.05 -11.03
N LEU A 135 21.03 2.64 -9.89
CA LEU A 135 21.35 2.12 -8.56
C LEU A 135 20.76 0.73 -8.35
N PHE A 136 19.49 0.52 -8.72
CA PHE A 136 18.83 -0.78 -8.61
C PHE A 136 19.52 -1.88 -9.44
N ARG A 137 20.05 -1.53 -10.63
CA ARG A 137 20.79 -2.46 -11.49
C ARG A 137 22.24 -2.68 -11.05
N GLY A 138 22.75 -1.87 -10.13
CA GLY A 138 24.15 -1.90 -9.70
C GLY A 138 25.14 -1.40 -10.75
N THR A 139 24.72 -0.57 -11.71
CA THR A 139 25.64 -0.05 -12.74
C THR A 139 26.48 1.11 -12.19
N PRO A 140 27.82 1.11 -12.38
CA PRO A 140 28.70 2.14 -11.83
C PRO A 140 28.38 3.54 -12.39
N ASN A 141 28.68 4.56 -11.58
CA ASN A 141 28.69 5.95 -12.02
C ASN A 141 29.98 6.18 -12.82
N TYR A 142 29.87 6.23 -14.15
CA TYR A 142 30.93 6.80 -15.00
C TYR A 142 30.66 8.29 -15.19
#